data_AF-R5NPZ7-F1
#
_entry.id   AF-R5NPZ7-F1
#
_cell.length_a   1.000
_cell.length_b   1.000
_cell.length_c   1.000
_cell.angle_alpha   90.00
_cell.angle_beta   90.00
_cell.angle_gamma   90.00
#
_symmetry.space_group_name_H-M   'P 1'
#
loop_
_entity.id
_entity.type
_entity.pdbx_description
1 polymer ?
#
loop_
_entity_poly.entity_id
_entity_poly.type
_entity_poly.pdbx_seq_one_letter_code
_entity_poly.pdbx_strand_id
1 'polypeptide(L)'
;MGGDWFSDSVPTLAGKEAIESIQGSWLIELGELAGLRKADIDAVKHFISKREDRYRVAYGKRIEHFPRRCIFFGTTNEEDFLRDVTGNRRFWVVNCKGGKSRLDFKTYLTPVIVSQLWAEAKERLAQGEPLYLAEEGLEEEARAIQDKHLEKDERSGLIGEYLERLLPKNWDGLDTYQRRNWLSDDKNAGTEERCSVCILEIWAECLGKDPNSITRRDSFELSRIMKTVKGWKPYGSTLKFKNYGNQKAYVRR
;
A
#
# COMPACT_ATOMS: atom_id res chain seq x y z
N MET A 1 7.53 -22.79 15.74
CA MET A 1 6.82 -21.71 16.45
C MET A 1 5.34 -22.02 16.66
N GLY A 2 4.54 -22.24 15.60
CA GLY A 2 3.08 -22.40 15.76
C GLY A 2 2.54 -23.81 16.06
N GLY A 3 3.30 -24.87 15.79
CA GLY A 3 2.84 -26.25 16.03
C GLY A 3 1.47 -26.51 15.41
N ASP A 4 0.55 -27.07 16.18
CA ASP A 4 -0.84 -27.36 15.77
C ASP A 4 -1.70 -26.10 15.54
N TRP A 5 -1.23 -24.92 15.98
CA TRP A 5 -1.91 -23.63 15.80
C TRP A 5 -1.39 -22.84 14.59
N PHE A 6 -0.51 -23.44 13.78
CA PHE A 6 -0.05 -22.87 12.51
C PHE A 6 -0.96 -23.29 11.36
N SER A 7 -1.22 -22.37 10.43
CA SER A 7 -1.85 -22.66 9.15
C SER A 7 -1.25 -21.80 8.05
N ASP A 8 -0.86 -22.43 6.95
CA ASP A 8 -0.45 -21.80 5.68
C ASP A 8 -1.53 -21.91 4.59
N SER A 9 -2.64 -22.58 4.93
CA SER A 9 -3.64 -23.04 3.99
C SER A 9 -4.82 -22.06 3.95
N VAL A 10 -4.54 -20.80 3.62
CA VAL A 10 -5.56 -19.75 3.45
C VAL A 10 -5.73 -19.41 1.97
N PRO A 11 -6.75 -19.97 1.30
CA PRO A 11 -6.91 -19.82 -0.16
C PRO A 11 -7.37 -18.42 -0.59
N THR A 12 -8.04 -17.70 0.31
CA THR A 12 -8.62 -16.37 0.06
C THR A 12 -8.75 -15.59 1.36
N LEU A 13 -8.78 -14.25 1.25
CA LEU A 13 -9.04 -13.33 2.37
C LEU A 13 -10.45 -12.74 2.31
N ALA A 14 -11.32 -13.31 1.50
CA ALA A 14 -12.69 -12.86 1.30
C ALA A 14 -13.69 -14.01 1.47
N GLY A 15 -14.87 -13.67 1.98
CA GLY A 15 -15.98 -14.60 2.11
C GLY A 15 -15.88 -15.51 3.33
N LYS A 16 -16.78 -16.51 3.36
CA LYS A 16 -16.95 -17.43 4.47
C LYS A 16 -15.77 -18.41 4.61
N GLU A 17 -15.24 -18.89 3.48
CA GLU A 17 -14.10 -19.82 3.45
C GLU A 17 -12.86 -19.26 4.14
N ALA A 18 -12.57 -17.97 3.93
CA ALA A 18 -11.47 -17.27 4.61
C ALA A 18 -11.63 -17.26 6.14
N ILE A 19 -12.86 -17.12 6.62
CA ILE A 19 -13.14 -17.09 8.06
C ILE A 19 -13.02 -18.50 8.64
N GLU A 20 -13.51 -19.51 7.93
CA GLU A 20 -13.42 -20.91 8.33
C GLU A 20 -11.96 -21.40 8.35
N SER A 21 -11.14 -20.98 7.37
CA SER A 21 -9.74 -21.43 7.26
C SER A 21 -8.83 -20.88 8.36
N ILE A 22 -9.20 -19.78 9.02
CA ILE A 22 -8.41 -19.20 10.12
C ILE A 22 -8.87 -19.67 11.50
N GLN A 23 -10.00 -20.38 11.60
CA GLN A 23 -10.50 -20.83 12.90
C GLN A 23 -9.55 -21.86 13.53
N GLY A 24 -9.30 -21.70 14.83
CA GLY A 24 -8.43 -22.61 15.58
C GLY A 24 -6.93 -22.36 15.40
N SER A 25 -6.53 -21.48 14.48
CA SER A 25 -5.12 -21.14 14.24
C SER A 25 -4.75 -19.81 14.90
N TRP A 26 -3.51 -19.70 15.36
CA TRP A 26 -2.93 -18.47 15.92
C TRP A 26 -2.01 -17.79 14.92
N LEU A 27 -1.24 -18.57 14.16
CA LEU A 27 -0.29 -18.06 13.18
C LEU A 27 -0.78 -18.46 11.79
N ILE A 28 -1.15 -17.46 11.00
CA ILE A 28 -1.59 -17.66 9.61
C ILE A 28 -0.49 -17.18 8.68
N GLU A 29 0.07 -18.07 7.87
CA GLU A 29 0.97 -17.70 6.78
C GLU A 29 0.18 -17.49 5.47
N LEU A 30 0.48 -16.39 4.80
CA LEU A 30 0.04 -16.05 3.46
C LEU A 30 1.25 -16.20 2.51
N GLY A 31 1.49 -17.44 2.07
CA GLY A 31 2.59 -17.76 1.16
C GLY A 31 2.56 -16.92 -0.11
N GLU A 32 3.71 -16.37 -0.49
CA GLU A 32 3.92 -15.48 -1.65
C GLU A 32 3.01 -14.24 -1.70
N LEU A 33 2.39 -13.89 -0.56
CA LEU A 33 1.31 -12.91 -0.50
C LEU A 33 0.17 -13.24 -1.49
N ALA A 34 -0.01 -14.51 -1.89
CA ALA A 34 -0.91 -14.91 -2.97
C ALA A 34 -2.38 -14.51 -2.70
N GLY A 35 -2.81 -14.63 -1.44
CA GLY A 35 -4.12 -14.17 -0.98
C GLY A 35 -4.31 -12.65 -1.05
N LEU A 36 -3.22 -11.87 -1.00
CA LEU A 36 -3.23 -10.41 -1.12
C LEU A 36 -3.25 -9.95 -2.58
N ARG A 37 -2.59 -10.68 -3.48
CA ARG A 37 -2.50 -10.31 -4.91
C ARG A 37 -3.83 -10.43 -5.63
N LYS A 38 -4.61 -11.47 -5.31
CA LYS A 38 -5.90 -11.80 -5.93
C LYS A 38 -7.08 -11.05 -5.31
N ALA A 39 -6.97 -10.67 -4.04
CA ALA A 39 -8.03 -9.98 -3.33
C ALA A 39 -7.98 -8.47 -3.56
N ASP A 40 -9.14 -7.82 -3.50
CA ASP A 40 -9.21 -6.38 -3.42
C ASP A 40 -8.46 -5.91 -2.16
N ILE A 41 -7.57 -4.93 -2.33
CA ILE A 41 -6.77 -4.33 -1.27
C ILE A 41 -7.66 -3.85 -0.12
N ASP A 42 -8.84 -3.33 -0.40
CA ASP A 42 -9.76 -2.88 0.64
C ASP A 42 -10.41 -4.05 1.38
N ALA A 43 -10.70 -5.15 0.69
CA ALA A 43 -11.18 -6.38 1.31
C ALA A 43 -10.13 -6.99 2.24
N VAL A 44 -8.87 -7.02 1.80
CA VAL A 44 -7.72 -7.43 2.62
C VAL A 44 -7.62 -6.58 3.88
N LYS A 45 -7.55 -5.25 3.73
CA LYS A 45 -7.40 -4.33 4.88
C LYS A 45 -8.53 -4.56 5.89
N HIS A 46 -9.75 -4.70 5.39
CA HIS A 46 -10.90 -4.97 6.23
C HIS A 46 -10.77 -6.33 6.92
N PHE A 47 -10.36 -7.37 6.21
CA PHE A 47 -10.19 -8.71 6.76
C PHE A 47 -9.13 -8.73 7.87
N ILE A 48 -7.92 -8.21 7.65
CA ILE A 48 -6.85 -8.24 8.65
C ILE A 48 -7.13 -7.32 9.86
N SER A 49 -7.92 -6.24 9.67
CA SER A 49 -8.22 -5.28 10.75
C SER A 49 -9.40 -5.69 11.65
N LYS A 50 -10.16 -6.71 11.25
CA LYS A 50 -11.35 -7.16 11.98
C LYS A 50 -10.96 -7.82 13.31
N ARG A 51 -11.66 -7.44 14.38
CA ARG A 51 -11.49 -8.00 15.73
C ARG A 51 -12.44 -9.17 16.02
N GLU A 52 -13.50 -9.31 15.23
CA GLU A 52 -14.53 -10.33 15.40
C GLU A 52 -15.02 -10.78 14.04
N ASP A 53 -15.23 -12.09 13.93
CA ASP A 53 -15.85 -12.74 12.79
C ASP A 53 -17.31 -13.07 13.07
N ARG A 54 -18.15 -12.83 12.07
CA ARG A 54 -19.58 -13.12 12.11
C ARG A 54 -19.92 -14.01 10.95
N TYR A 55 -20.21 -15.27 11.24
CA TYR A 55 -20.58 -16.23 10.21
C TYR A 55 -21.48 -17.33 10.77
N ARG A 56 -22.14 -18.04 9.87
CA ARG A 56 -22.96 -19.20 10.19
C ARG A 56 -22.12 -20.46 9.98
N VAL A 57 -21.84 -21.17 11.06
CA VAL A 57 -21.15 -22.45 11.05
C VAL A 57 -21.93 -23.48 10.21
N ALA A 58 -21.24 -24.51 9.71
CA ALA A 58 -21.89 -25.61 9.01
C ALA A 58 -22.99 -26.22 9.89
N TYR A 59 -24.19 -26.42 9.31
CA TYR A 59 -25.39 -26.90 10.01
C TYR A 59 -25.93 -25.98 11.14
N GLY A 60 -25.32 -24.81 11.35
CA GLY A 60 -25.80 -23.81 12.29
C GLY A 60 -27.11 -23.16 11.83
N LYS A 61 -28.04 -22.96 12.76
CA LYS A 61 -29.33 -22.28 12.48
C LYS A 61 -29.22 -20.75 12.55
N ARG A 62 -28.20 -20.21 13.21
CA ARG A 62 -28.01 -18.76 13.46
C ARG A 62 -26.58 -18.35 13.15
N ILE A 63 -26.39 -17.05 12.93
CA ILE A 63 -25.05 -16.46 12.83
C ILE A 63 -24.48 -16.37 14.24
N GLU A 64 -23.20 -16.73 14.38
CA GLU A 64 -22.46 -16.67 15.62
C GLU A 64 -21.29 -15.69 15.50
N HIS A 65 -20.77 -15.27 16.65
CA HIS A 65 -19.75 -14.25 16.79
C HIS A 65 -18.49 -14.88 17.37
N PHE A 66 -17.37 -14.76 16.66
CA PHE A 66 -16.10 -15.37 17.03
C PHE A 66 -15.03 -14.29 17.15
N PRO A 67 -14.46 -14.04 18.34
CA PRO A 67 -13.34 -13.12 18.50
C PRO A 67 -12.14 -13.60 17.69
N ARG A 68 -11.47 -12.69 16.98
CA ARG A 68 -10.27 -13.03 16.21
C ARG A 68 -9.08 -13.24 17.15
N ARG A 69 -8.39 -14.37 16.98
CA ARG A 69 -7.27 -14.80 17.83
C ARG A 69 -6.02 -15.16 17.01
N CYS A 70 -5.94 -14.73 15.77
CA CYS A 70 -4.85 -15.03 14.86
C CYS A 70 -4.11 -13.77 14.43
N ILE A 71 -2.83 -13.95 14.08
CA ILE A 71 -1.98 -12.97 13.42
C ILE A 71 -1.57 -13.49 12.05
N PHE A 72 -1.32 -12.57 11.12
CA PHE A 72 -1.02 -12.89 9.73
C PHE A 72 0.45 -12.59 9.43
N PHE A 73 1.12 -13.52 8.77
CA PHE A 73 2.46 -13.39 8.24
C PHE A 73 2.41 -13.56 6.75
N GLY A 74 3.21 -12.80 6.02
CA GLY A 74 3.35 -12.93 4.59
C GLY A 74 4.82 -12.96 4.23
N THR A 75 5.20 -13.92 3.40
CA THR A 75 6.55 -14.02 2.85
C THR A 75 6.49 -13.75 1.36
N THR A 76 7.47 -13.00 0.85
CA THR A 76 7.61 -12.75 -0.59
C THR A 76 9.07 -12.48 -0.92
N ASN A 77 9.46 -12.84 -2.13
CA ASN A 77 10.75 -12.47 -2.71
C ASN A 77 10.64 -11.19 -3.55
N GLU A 78 9.43 -10.70 -3.82
CA GLU A 78 9.23 -9.41 -4.50
C GLU A 78 9.54 -8.27 -3.55
N GLU A 79 10.35 -7.32 -4.01
CA GLU A 79 10.63 -6.11 -3.25
C GLU A 79 9.41 -5.17 -3.26
N ASP A 80 8.68 -5.09 -4.37
CA ASP A 80 7.57 -4.16 -4.57
C ASP A 80 6.22 -4.89 -4.48
N PHE A 81 5.65 -5.01 -3.27
CA PHE A 81 4.41 -5.76 -3.04
C PHE A 81 3.29 -4.95 -2.39
N LEU A 82 3.60 -3.81 -1.77
CA LEU A 82 2.59 -2.95 -1.19
C LEU A 82 1.94 -2.11 -2.27
N ARG A 83 0.63 -2.22 -2.40
CA ARG A 83 -0.09 -1.48 -3.44
C ARG A 83 -0.63 -0.14 -2.94
N ASP A 84 -1.21 -0.07 -1.74
CA ASP A 84 -1.92 1.16 -1.33
C ASP A 84 -1.22 1.99 -0.26
N VAL A 85 -0.88 3.23 -0.62
CA VAL A 85 -0.32 4.27 0.26
C VAL A 85 -1.16 4.51 1.53
N THR A 86 -2.50 4.42 1.45
CA THR A 86 -3.37 4.73 2.61
C THR A 86 -3.54 3.57 3.59
N GLY A 87 -3.10 2.37 3.21
CA GLY A 87 -3.28 1.13 3.97
C GLY A 87 -2.02 0.58 4.62
N ASN A 88 -0.85 1.00 4.14
CA ASN A 88 0.43 0.35 4.42
C ASN A 88 0.81 0.27 5.89
N ARG A 89 0.30 1.17 6.74
CA ARG A 89 0.49 1.11 8.20
C ARG A 89 0.05 -0.20 8.87
N ARG A 90 -0.75 -1.04 8.17
CA ARG A 90 -1.21 -2.36 8.65
C ARG A 90 -0.21 -3.49 8.37
N PHE A 91 0.89 -3.19 7.69
CA PHE A 91 1.91 -4.15 7.31
C PHE A 91 3.23 -3.76 7.97
N TRP A 92 3.73 -4.59 8.88
CA TRP A 92 5.09 -4.47 9.37
C TRP A 92 5.99 -5.27 8.45
N VAL A 93 6.85 -4.57 7.71
CA VAL A 93 7.74 -5.18 6.73
C VAL A 93 9.12 -5.38 7.37
N VAL A 94 9.57 -6.63 7.39
CA VAL A 94 10.88 -7.00 7.91
C VAL A 94 11.75 -7.48 6.75
N ASN A 95 12.81 -6.73 6.46
CA ASN A 95 13.76 -7.10 5.41
C ASN A 95 14.73 -8.17 5.91
N CYS A 96 14.47 -9.41 5.53
CA CYS A 96 15.34 -10.55 5.83
C CYS A 96 16.56 -10.57 4.90
N LYS A 97 17.56 -9.72 5.14
CA LYS A 97 18.87 -9.83 4.48
C LYS A 97 19.64 -10.97 5.14
N GLY A 98 19.98 -12.00 4.38
CA GLY A 98 20.71 -13.17 4.89
C GLY A 98 21.97 -12.74 5.66
N GLY A 99 22.04 -13.09 6.95
CA GLY A 99 23.21 -12.84 7.78
C GLY A 99 24.41 -13.66 7.33
N LYS A 100 25.63 -13.20 7.66
CA LYS A 100 26.88 -13.95 7.38
C LYS A 100 26.92 -15.32 8.06
N SER A 101 26.16 -15.49 9.15
CA SER A 101 26.01 -16.76 9.86
C SER A 101 24.72 -17.45 9.41
N ARG A 102 24.84 -18.66 8.86
CA ARG A 102 23.71 -19.53 8.56
C ARG A 102 23.29 -20.25 9.83
N LEU A 103 22.37 -19.65 10.58
CA LEU A 103 21.66 -20.39 11.62
C LEU A 103 20.65 -21.31 10.93
N ASP A 104 20.79 -22.63 11.11
CA ASP A 104 19.78 -23.57 10.66
C ASP A 104 18.62 -23.56 11.67
N PHE A 105 17.51 -22.93 11.27
CA PHE A 105 16.32 -22.83 12.10
C PHE A 105 15.76 -24.20 12.52
N LYS A 106 15.97 -25.26 11.73
CA LYS A 106 15.47 -26.61 12.07
C LYS A 106 16.20 -27.20 13.27
N THR A 107 17.49 -26.92 13.41
CA THR A 107 18.31 -27.41 14.52
C THR A 107 18.24 -26.46 15.72
N TYR A 108 18.11 -25.16 15.47
CA TYR A 108 18.01 -24.16 16.53
C TYR A 108 16.64 -24.14 17.23
N LEU A 109 15.52 -24.17 16.48
CA LEU A 109 14.17 -24.04 17.06
C LEU A 109 13.63 -25.37 17.60
N THR A 110 14.30 -25.89 18.63
CA THR A 110 13.83 -27.08 19.38
C THR A 110 12.53 -26.78 20.15
N PRO A 111 11.74 -27.80 20.53
CA PRO A 111 10.52 -27.61 21.32
C PRO A 111 10.74 -26.83 22.63
N VAL A 112 11.89 -27.02 23.27
CA VAL A 112 12.28 -26.30 24.50
C VAL A 112 12.48 -24.82 24.21
N ILE A 113 13.24 -24.49 23.16
CA ILE A 113 13.47 -23.09 22.76
C ILE A 113 12.16 -22.42 22.33
N VAL A 114 11.31 -23.10 21.56
CA VAL A 114 10.00 -22.57 21.18
C VAL A 114 9.12 -22.32 22.41
N SER A 115 9.10 -23.22 23.38
CA SER A 115 8.34 -23.05 24.62
C SER A 115 8.87 -21.88 25.45
N GLN A 116 10.20 -21.72 25.51
CA GLN A 116 10.86 -20.61 26.18
C GLN A 116 10.51 -19.26 25.53
N LEU A 117 10.53 -19.16 24.20
CA LEU A 117 10.13 -17.95 23.48
C LEU A 117 8.68 -17.54 23.78
N TRP A 118 7.76 -18.52 23.83
CA TRP A 118 6.37 -18.25 24.22
C TRP A 118 6.24 -17.84 25.68
N ALA A 119 7.03 -18.41 26.59
CA ALA A 119 7.04 -18.01 27.99
C ALA A 119 7.52 -16.56 28.16
N GLU A 120 8.60 -16.17 27.47
CA GLU A 120 9.11 -14.80 27.47
C GLU A 120 8.10 -13.81 26.87
N ALA A 121 7.47 -14.16 25.75
CA ALA A 121 6.44 -13.32 25.14
C ALA A 121 5.23 -13.11 26.07
N LYS A 122 4.79 -14.16 26.76
CA LYS A 122 3.70 -14.07 27.75
C LYS A 122 4.08 -13.19 28.93
N GLU A 123 5.30 -13.32 29.44
CA GLU A 123 5.79 -12.53 30.58
C GLU A 123 5.87 -11.04 30.21
N ARG A 124 6.45 -10.72 29.05
CA ARG A 124 6.50 -9.36 28.51
C ARG A 124 5.11 -8.73 28.37
N LEU A 125 4.13 -9.49 27.85
CA LEU A 125 2.75 -9.04 27.78
C LEU A 125 2.16 -8.80 29.18
N ALA A 126 2.42 -9.67 30.15
CA ALA A 126 1.96 -9.50 31.53
C ALA A 126 2.59 -8.27 32.21
N GLN A 127 3.81 -7.91 31.84
CA GLN A 127 4.49 -6.68 32.26
C GLN A 127 3.98 -5.42 31.53
N GLY A 128 3.08 -5.56 30.57
CA GLY A 128 2.47 -4.46 29.85
C GLY A 128 3.24 -3.98 28.61
N GLU A 129 4.12 -4.82 28.03
CA GLU A 129 4.79 -4.49 26.77
C GLU A 129 3.74 -4.16 25.69
N PRO A 130 3.79 -2.98 25.07
CA PRO A 130 2.84 -2.58 24.03
C PRO A 130 2.87 -3.53 22.83
N LEU A 131 1.70 -3.85 22.28
CA LEU A 131 1.55 -4.66 21.05
C LEU A 131 1.63 -3.82 19.76
N TYR A 132 2.18 -2.61 19.86
CA TYR A 132 2.38 -1.67 18.77
C TYR A 132 3.78 -1.06 18.88
N LEU A 133 4.26 -0.41 17.83
CA LEU A 133 5.56 0.25 17.80
C LEU A 133 5.52 1.51 18.68
N ALA A 134 5.71 1.32 19.99
CA ALA A 134 5.54 2.37 20.99
C ALA A 134 6.80 3.23 21.18
N GLU A 135 7.96 2.71 20.80
CA GLU A 135 9.23 3.44 20.89
C GLU A 135 9.29 4.57 19.85
N GLU A 136 9.80 5.73 20.28
CA GLU A 136 9.89 6.92 19.45
C GLU A 136 10.76 6.66 18.21
N GLY A 137 10.28 7.03 17.03
CA GLY A 137 10.99 6.83 15.76
C GLY A 137 10.72 5.50 15.06
N LEU A 138 10.20 4.47 15.76
CA LEU A 138 9.93 3.17 15.13
C LEU A 138 8.78 3.23 14.11
N GLU A 139 7.76 4.05 14.36
CA GLU A 139 6.70 4.25 13.36
C GLU A 139 7.24 4.94 12.09
N GLU A 140 8.10 5.93 12.23
CA GLU A 140 8.76 6.62 11.13
C GLU A 140 9.65 5.67 10.33
N GLU A 141 10.43 4.83 11.01
CA GLU A 141 11.26 3.81 10.38
C GLU A 141 10.40 2.78 9.63
N ALA A 142 9.33 2.27 10.27
CA ALA A 142 8.41 1.34 9.64
C ALA A 142 7.76 1.95 8.39
N ARG A 143 7.37 3.23 8.42
CA ARG A 143 6.87 3.96 7.24
C ARG A 143 7.93 4.07 6.15
N ALA A 144 9.16 4.43 6.51
CA ALA A 144 10.26 4.53 5.55
C ALA A 144 10.57 3.18 4.87
N ILE A 145 10.41 2.06 5.59
CA ILE A 145 10.51 0.72 5.00
C ILE A 145 9.30 0.44 4.11
N GLN A 146 8.08 0.68 4.57
CA GLN A 146 6.85 0.49 3.78
C GLN A 146 6.89 1.26 2.45
N ASP A 147 7.36 2.50 2.46
CA ASP A 147 7.48 3.35 1.26
C ASP A 147 8.46 2.77 0.24
N LYS A 148 9.50 2.05 0.68
CA LYS A 148 10.46 1.39 -0.22
C LYS A 148 9.86 0.18 -0.93
N HIS A 149 8.89 -0.49 -0.30
CA HIS A 149 8.22 -1.69 -0.83
C HIS A 149 6.89 -1.36 -1.52
N LEU A 150 6.59 -0.07 -1.68
CA LEU A 150 5.43 0.38 -2.44
C LEU A 150 5.69 0.13 -3.93
N GLU A 151 4.76 -0.58 -4.56
CA GLU A 151 4.72 -0.81 -6.01
C GLU A 151 4.82 0.54 -6.74
N LYS A 152 5.92 0.69 -7.48
CA LYS A 152 6.18 1.87 -8.30
C LYS A 152 5.48 1.69 -9.64
N ASP A 153 4.61 2.64 -9.94
CA ASP A 153 4.07 2.76 -11.29
C ASP A 153 5.16 3.32 -12.20
N GLU A 154 5.39 2.71 -13.36
CA GLU A 154 6.39 3.19 -14.34
C GLU A 154 6.15 4.64 -14.76
N ARG A 155 4.88 5.08 -14.76
CA ARG A 155 4.50 6.46 -15.08
C ARG A 155 4.91 7.46 -13.99
N SER A 156 5.24 7.00 -12.78
CA SER A 156 5.61 7.89 -11.67
C SER A 156 6.84 8.75 -11.97
N GLY A 157 7.84 8.19 -12.68
CA GLY A 157 9.02 8.94 -13.12
C GLY A 157 8.65 10.04 -14.12
N LEU A 158 7.89 9.68 -15.16
CA LEU A 158 7.42 10.62 -16.19
C LEU A 158 6.59 11.76 -15.58
N ILE A 159 5.70 11.43 -14.64
CA ILE A 159 4.87 12.41 -13.95
C ILE A 159 5.74 13.30 -13.05
N GLY A 160 6.70 12.73 -12.33
CA GLY A 160 7.64 13.50 -11.52
C GLY A 160 8.41 14.54 -12.34
N GLU A 161 9.03 14.13 -13.44
CA GLU A 161 9.74 15.03 -14.35
C GLU A 161 8.83 16.11 -14.93
N TYR A 162 7.62 15.75 -15.34
CA TYR A 162 6.62 16.68 -15.83
C TYR A 162 6.19 17.74 -14.80
N LEU A 163 6.08 17.36 -13.52
CA LEU A 163 5.71 18.27 -12.44
C LEU A 163 6.84 19.22 -12.05
N GLU A 164 8.09 18.77 -12.18
CA GLU A 164 9.29 19.57 -11.90
C GLU A 164 9.72 20.46 -13.08
N ARG A 165 9.22 20.17 -14.30
CA ARG A 165 9.53 20.97 -15.49
C ARG A 165 9.02 22.40 -15.34
N LEU A 166 9.95 23.35 -15.28
CA LEU A 166 9.62 24.78 -15.28
C LEU A 166 8.88 25.17 -16.57
N LEU A 167 7.90 26.06 -16.42
CA LEU A 167 6.96 26.46 -17.46
C LEU A 167 7.25 27.89 -17.94
N PRO A 168 6.92 28.24 -19.19
CA PRO A 168 7.05 29.60 -19.67
C PRO A 168 5.97 30.50 -19.07
N LYS A 169 6.23 31.81 -18.96
CA LYS A 169 5.30 32.78 -18.33
C LYS A 169 3.90 32.82 -18.96
N ASN A 170 3.77 32.47 -20.24
CA ASN A 170 2.50 32.44 -20.96
C ASN A 170 1.82 31.07 -20.95
N TRP A 171 2.21 30.14 -20.06
CA TRP A 171 1.70 28.76 -20.04
C TRP A 171 0.17 28.65 -19.94
N ASP A 172 -0.47 29.51 -19.15
CA ASP A 172 -1.94 29.56 -19.01
C ASP A 172 -2.64 30.11 -20.27
N GLY A 173 -1.88 30.74 -21.17
CA GLY A 173 -2.32 31.15 -22.48
C GLY A 173 -2.45 29.99 -23.47
N LEU A 174 -1.69 28.92 -23.29
CA LEU A 174 -1.53 27.85 -24.29
C LEU A 174 -2.65 26.81 -24.23
N ASP A 175 -3.07 26.33 -25.40
CA ASP A 175 -3.93 25.15 -25.51
C ASP A 175 -3.15 23.84 -25.29
N THR A 176 -3.88 22.73 -25.17
CA THR A 176 -3.29 21.40 -24.91
C THR A 176 -2.29 20.96 -25.98
N TYR A 177 -2.49 21.32 -27.25
CA TYR A 177 -1.57 20.95 -28.32
C TYR A 177 -0.26 21.74 -28.22
N GLN A 178 -0.36 23.06 -28.03
CA GLN A 178 0.78 23.95 -27.85
C GLN A 178 1.62 23.55 -26.62
N ARG A 179 0.95 23.22 -25.51
CA ARG A 179 1.61 22.72 -24.29
C ARG A 179 2.39 21.43 -24.55
N ARG A 180 1.78 20.44 -25.21
CA ARG A 180 2.45 19.18 -25.57
C ARG A 180 3.66 19.42 -26.48
N ASN A 181 3.49 20.24 -27.52
CA ASN A 181 4.58 20.54 -28.44
C ASN A 181 5.75 21.24 -27.74
N TRP A 182 5.45 22.16 -26.81
CA TRP A 182 6.48 22.81 -26.00
C TRP A 182 7.21 21.82 -25.08
N LEU A 183 6.48 20.91 -24.43
CA LEU A 183 7.06 19.89 -23.54
C LEU A 183 7.89 18.83 -24.27
N SER A 184 7.60 18.57 -25.54
CA SER A 184 8.32 17.56 -26.33
C SER A 184 9.73 17.97 -26.76
N ASP A 185 10.08 19.26 -26.66
CA ASP A 185 11.42 19.75 -26.97
C ASP A 185 12.18 20.05 -25.68
N ASP A 186 13.16 19.19 -25.36
CA ASP A 186 13.98 19.29 -24.16
C ASP A 186 14.77 20.60 -24.07
N LYS A 187 15.01 21.28 -25.20
CA LYS A 187 15.72 22.57 -25.24
C LYS A 187 14.88 23.74 -24.72
N ASN A 188 13.56 23.57 -24.63
CA ASN A 188 12.70 24.61 -24.11
C ASN A 188 12.92 24.80 -22.60
N ALA A 189 13.25 26.02 -22.17
CA ALA A 189 13.45 26.34 -20.76
C ALA A 189 12.35 27.27 -20.27
N GLY A 190 11.62 26.84 -19.23
CA GLY A 190 10.67 27.69 -18.51
C GLY A 190 11.32 28.39 -17.31
N THR A 191 10.59 29.31 -16.70
CA THR A 191 11.03 30.05 -15.50
C THR A 191 10.06 29.91 -14.34
N GLU A 192 8.81 29.57 -14.59
CA GLU A 192 7.75 29.52 -13.59
C GLU A 192 7.54 28.10 -13.10
N GLU A 193 7.36 27.94 -11.80
CA GLU A 193 7.04 26.65 -11.23
C GLU A 193 5.57 26.28 -11.43
N ARG A 194 5.30 24.99 -11.58
CA ARG A 194 3.93 24.48 -11.62
C ARG A 194 3.33 24.48 -10.22
N CYS A 195 2.41 25.40 -9.95
CA CYS A 195 1.76 25.52 -8.64
C CYS A 195 0.56 24.58 -8.45
N SER A 196 -0.09 24.16 -9.53
CA SER A 196 -1.26 23.28 -9.50
C SER A 196 -1.34 22.37 -10.72
N VAL A 197 -1.96 21.21 -10.58
CA VAL A 197 -2.16 20.23 -11.65
C VAL A 197 -3.45 19.43 -11.42
N CYS A 198 -4.08 18.95 -12.49
CA CYS A 198 -5.16 17.97 -12.41
C CYS A 198 -4.83 16.65 -13.13
N ILE A 199 -5.62 15.61 -12.85
CA ILE A 199 -5.41 14.28 -13.44
C ILE A 199 -5.57 14.28 -14.97
N LEU A 200 -6.53 15.05 -15.50
CA LEU A 200 -6.73 15.17 -16.95
C LEU A 200 -5.56 15.88 -17.64
N GLU A 201 -4.97 16.87 -16.97
CA GLU A 201 -3.78 17.56 -17.44
C GLU A 201 -2.58 16.60 -17.51
N ILE A 202 -2.36 15.79 -16.48
CA ILE A 202 -1.33 14.74 -16.50
C ILE A 202 -1.59 13.73 -17.63
N TRP A 203 -2.83 13.25 -17.75
CA TRP A 203 -3.20 12.28 -18.78
C TRP A 203 -2.96 12.82 -20.20
N ALA A 204 -3.37 14.06 -20.45
CA ALA A 204 -3.31 14.65 -21.77
C ALA A 204 -1.92 15.18 -22.13
N GLU A 205 -1.26 15.90 -21.21
CA GLU A 205 -0.01 16.60 -21.48
C GLU A 205 1.21 15.71 -21.22
N CYS A 206 1.29 15.07 -20.04
CA CYS A 206 2.42 14.22 -19.66
C CYS A 206 2.40 12.89 -20.40
N LEU A 207 1.24 12.21 -20.44
CA LEU A 207 1.11 10.88 -21.06
C LEU A 207 0.70 10.94 -22.54
N GLY A 208 0.46 12.13 -23.07
CA GLY A 208 0.16 12.37 -24.49
C GLY A 208 -1.16 11.77 -24.97
N LYS A 209 -2.06 11.36 -24.07
CA LYS A 209 -3.31 10.68 -24.41
C LYS A 209 -4.41 11.66 -24.79
N ASP A 210 -5.46 11.15 -25.43
CA ASP A 210 -6.69 11.93 -25.66
C ASP A 210 -7.42 12.15 -24.33
N PRO A 211 -7.70 13.40 -23.91
CA PRO A 211 -8.50 13.70 -22.72
C PRO A 211 -9.83 12.95 -22.63
N ASN A 212 -10.48 12.66 -23.77
CA ASN A 212 -11.78 12.00 -23.80
C ASN A 212 -11.70 10.47 -23.62
N SER A 213 -10.50 9.89 -23.74
CA SER A 213 -10.29 8.44 -23.60
C SER A 213 -10.02 8.00 -22.16
N ILE A 214 -9.91 8.94 -21.22
CA ILE A 214 -9.61 8.60 -19.82
C ILE A 214 -10.75 7.79 -19.20
N THR A 215 -10.41 6.67 -18.56
CA THR A 215 -11.37 5.87 -17.80
C THR A 215 -11.33 6.22 -16.31
N ARG A 216 -12.34 5.75 -15.56
CA ARG A 216 -12.32 5.84 -14.09
C ARG A 216 -11.11 5.13 -13.48
N ARG A 217 -10.66 4.03 -14.10
CA ARG A 217 -9.49 3.25 -13.64
C ARG A 217 -8.22 4.06 -13.79
N ASP A 218 -8.01 4.69 -14.95
CA ASP A 218 -6.84 5.54 -15.20
C ASP A 218 -6.79 6.71 -14.21
N SER A 219 -7.93 7.35 -13.98
CA SER A 219 -8.01 8.47 -13.03
C SER A 219 -7.65 8.03 -11.59
N PHE A 220 -8.08 6.83 -11.19
CA PHE A 220 -7.75 6.24 -9.90
C PHE A 220 -6.26 5.92 -9.78
N GLU A 221 -5.67 5.30 -10.80
CA GLU A 221 -4.24 4.96 -10.82
C GLU A 221 -3.36 6.22 -10.77
N LEU A 222 -3.66 7.23 -11.59
CA LEU A 222 -2.94 8.51 -11.55
C LEU A 222 -3.09 9.22 -10.21
N SER A 223 -4.26 9.13 -9.58
CA SER A 223 -4.46 9.67 -8.23
C SER A 223 -3.63 8.93 -7.18
N ARG A 224 -3.39 7.63 -7.36
CA ARG A 224 -2.53 6.83 -6.50
C ARG A 224 -1.06 7.24 -6.65
N ILE A 225 -0.60 7.50 -7.88
CA ILE A 225 0.74 8.05 -8.14
C ILE A 225 0.88 9.43 -7.49
N MET A 226 -0.08 10.34 -7.68
CA MET A 226 0.01 11.69 -7.12
C MET A 226 0.11 11.73 -5.58
N LYS A 227 -0.34 10.70 -4.88
CA LYS A 227 -0.18 10.58 -3.41
C LYS A 227 1.26 10.27 -2.99
N THR A 228 2.09 9.71 -3.86
CA THR A 228 3.48 9.36 -3.57
C THR A 228 4.45 10.46 -3.97
N VAL A 229 4.02 11.40 -4.83
CA VAL A 229 4.85 12.52 -5.28
C VAL A 229 5.08 13.50 -4.11
N LYS A 230 6.35 13.68 -3.73
CA LYS A 230 6.75 14.62 -2.69
C LYS A 230 6.49 16.07 -3.11
N GLY A 231 6.08 16.90 -2.16
CA GLY A 231 5.79 18.33 -2.40
C GLY A 231 4.41 18.60 -3.00
N TRP A 232 3.61 17.57 -3.32
CA TRP A 232 2.27 17.73 -3.87
C TRP A 232 1.20 17.23 -2.90
N LYS A 233 0.08 17.95 -2.78
CA LYS A 233 -1.06 17.55 -1.95
C LYS A 233 -2.39 17.78 -2.66
N PRO A 234 -3.43 16.98 -2.37
CA PRO A 234 -4.78 17.26 -2.82
C PRO A 234 -5.24 18.64 -2.33
N TYR A 235 -5.84 19.45 -3.21
CA TYR A 235 -6.33 20.79 -2.88
C TYR A 235 -7.55 20.79 -1.94
N GLY A 236 -8.34 19.70 -1.93
CA GLY A 236 -9.53 19.55 -1.09
C GLY A 236 -10.85 19.98 -1.76
N SER A 237 -10.80 20.85 -2.77
CA SER A 237 -11.94 21.16 -3.64
C SER A 237 -11.56 21.02 -5.13
N THR A 238 -12.42 21.53 -6.02
CA THR A 238 -12.10 21.67 -7.45
C THR A 238 -11.44 23.01 -7.75
N LEU A 239 -10.60 23.05 -8.79
CA LEU A 239 -10.08 24.25 -9.42
C LEU A 239 -10.50 24.27 -10.89
N LYS A 240 -10.64 25.47 -11.47
CA LYS A 240 -10.94 25.64 -12.88
C LYS A 240 -9.64 25.68 -13.68
N PHE A 241 -9.43 24.69 -14.52
CA PHE A 241 -8.33 24.63 -15.49
C PHE A 241 -8.83 25.08 -16.84
N LYS A 242 -8.10 25.97 -17.53
CA LYS A 242 -8.52 26.52 -18.83
C LYS A 242 -8.87 25.43 -19.85
N ASN A 243 -8.00 24.43 -19.97
CA ASN A 243 -8.12 23.38 -20.98
C ASN A 243 -8.97 22.18 -20.51
N TYR A 244 -9.32 22.09 -19.22
CA TYR A 244 -9.94 20.89 -18.62
C TYR A 244 -11.19 21.17 -17.78
N GLY A 245 -11.62 22.43 -17.67
CA GLY A 245 -12.77 22.81 -16.86
C GLY A 245 -12.53 22.63 -15.35
N ASN A 246 -13.61 22.42 -14.60
CA ASN A 246 -13.54 22.24 -13.15
C ASN A 246 -13.07 20.83 -12.80
N GLN A 247 -11.89 20.70 -12.22
CA GLN A 247 -11.26 19.41 -11.90
C GLN A 247 -10.81 19.35 -10.45
N LYS A 248 -10.75 18.14 -9.89
CA LYS A 248 -10.01 17.92 -8.64
C LYS A 248 -8.53 18.22 -8.91
N ALA A 249 -7.93 19.01 -8.03
CA ALA A 249 -6.57 19.50 -8.21
C ALA A 249 -5.63 18.98 -7.13
N TYR A 250 -4.35 18.93 -7.49
CA TYR A 250 -3.23 18.85 -6.58
C TYR A 250 -2.47 20.17 -6.65
N VAL A 251 -1.96 20.62 -5.51
CA VAL A 251 -1.18 21.86 -5.39
C VAL A 251 0.18 21.57 -4.79
N ARG A 252 1.17 22.36 -5.22
CA ARG A 252 2.53 22.32 -4.69
C ARG A 252 2.56 22.96 -3.31
N ARG A 253 3.31 22.37 -2.38
CA ARG A 253 3.50 22.86 -0.99
C ARG A 253 4.96 23.19 -0.72
#